data_AF-A0A9Q3YGJ9-F1
#
_entry.id   AF-A0A9Q3YGJ9-F1
#
_cell.length_a   1.000
_cell.length_b   1.000
_cell.length_c   1.000
_cell.angle_alpha   90.00
_cell.angle_beta   90.00
_cell.angle_gamma   90.00
#
_symmetry.space_group_name_H-M   'P 1'
#
loop_
_entity.id
_entity.type
_entity.pdbx_description
1 polymer ?
#
loop_
_entity_poly.entity_id
_entity_poly.type
_entity_poly.pdbx_seq_one_letter_code
_entity_poly.pdbx_strand_id
1 'polypeptide(L)' 'MFGEYTPLMKAGLLERRLNAGKALVDPELGLQKRCPCCEEFWPQDTLFWSLSPREADGLQTWCKACQLDYKQSRKSA' A
#
# COMPACT_ATOMS: atom_id res chain seq x y z
N MET A 1 7.05 15.48 19.31
CA MET A 1 5.82 14.75 19.65
C MET A 1 5.15 14.43 18.32
N PHE A 2 4.90 13.15 18.04
CA PHE A 2 4.42 12.56 16.78
C PHE A 2 5.33 12.74 15.57
N GLY A 3 6.01 11.65 15.19
CA GLY A 3 6.76 11.56 13.95
C GLY A 3 5.85 11.85 12.77
N GLU A 4 6.18 12.91 12.04
CA GLU A 4 5.53 13.34 10.82
C GLU A 4 5.78 12.30 9.72
N TYR A 5 5.03 11.20 9.73
CA TYR A 5 4.86 10.38 8.53
C TYR A 5 3.82 11.08 7.65
N THR A 6 4.23 12.22 7.10
CA THR A 6 3.43 12.98 6.13
C THR A 6 3.18 12.12 4.90
N PRO A 7 1.91 11.95 4.48
CA PRO A 7 1.51 10.93 3.55
C PRO A 7 2.20 11.10 2.19
N LEU A 8 2.74 9.99 1.66
CA LEU A 8 3.36 9.85 0.32
C LEU A 8 2.40 10.20 -0.85
N MET A 9 1.19 10.68 -0.59
CA MET A 9 0.17 10.93 -1.59
C MET A 9 0.04 12.42 -1.89
N LYS A 10 0.10 12.74 -3.19
CA LYS A 10 -0.28 14.07 -3.69
C LYS A 10 -1.74 14.40 -3.30
N ALA A 11 -2.03 15.68 -3.10
CA ALA A 11 -3.39 16.16 -2.84
C ALA A 11 -4.37 15.63 -3.91
N GLY A 12 -5.51 15.10 -3.48
CA GLY A 12 -6.54 14.47 -4.33
C GLY A 12 -6.34 12.99 -4.65
N LEU A 13 -5.13 12.43 -4.51
CA LEU A 13 -4.90 10.99 -4.72
C LEU A 13 -5.57 10.13 -3.64
N LEU A 14 -5.50 10.59 -2.39
CA LEU A 14 -6.12 9.93 -1.24
C LEU A 14 -7.63 9.86 -1.41
N GLU A 15 -8.28 11.01 -1.63
CA GLU A 15 -9.73 11.10 -1.81
C GLU A 15 -10.22 10.19 -2.95
N ARG A 16 -9.52 10.18 -4.09
CA ARG A 16 -9.84 9.29 -5.21
C ARG A 16 -9.73 7.81 -4.82
N ARG A 17 -8.76 7.44 -3.99
CA ARG A 17 -8.57 6.04 -3.56
C ARG A 17 -9.58 5.61 -2.51
N LEU A 18 -9.98 6.51 -1.62
CA LEU A 18 -11.07 6.27 -0.67
C LEU A 18 -12.38 6.02 -1.43
N ASN A 19 -12.71 6.90 -2.39
CA ASN A 19 -13.91 6.72 -3.23
C ASN A 19 -13.87 5.43 -4.08
N ALA A 20 -12.68 5.04 -4.55
CA ALA A 20 -12.50 3.80 -5.32
C ALA A 20 -12.41 2.53 -4.47
N GLY A 21 -12.50 2.62 -3.13
CA GLY A 21 -12.33 1.46 -2.23
C GLY A 21 -10.92 0.85 -2.25
N LYS A 22 -9.92 1.62 -2.68
CA LYS A 22 -8.51 1.20 -2.78
C LYS A 22 -7.68 1.60 -1.56
N ALA A 23 -8.24 2.42 -0.68
CA ALA A 23 -7.66 2.81 0.59
C ALA A 23 -8.78 2.91 1.63
N LEU A 24 -8.42 2.78 2.90
CA LEU A 24 -9.29 3.13 4.02
C LEU A 24 -8.48 3.92 5.06
N VAL A 25 -9.17 4.72 5.87
CA VAL A 25 -8.57 5.35 7.05
C VAL A 25 -9.14 4.66 8.27
N ASP A 26 -8.27 3.96 8.98
CA ASP A 26 -8.57 3.33 10.25
C ASP A 26 -8.28 4.30 11.41
N PRO A 27 -9.17 4.40 12.41
CA PRO A 27 -8.99 5.33 13.53
C PRO A 27 -7.80 4.97 14.44
N GLU A 28 -7.34 3.72 14.46
CA GLU A 28 -6.25 3.24 15.32
C GLU A 28 -4.94 3.07 14.53
N LEU A 29 -5.01 2.52 13.31
CA LEU A 29 -3.86 2.19 12.46
C LEU A 29 -3.55 3.27 11.42
N GLY A 30 -4.48 4.20 11.16
CA GLY A 30 -4.32 5.26 10.17
C GLY A 30 -4.58 4.81 8.75
N LEU A 31 -3.84 5.36 7.79
CA LEU A 31 -4.06 5.12 6.36
C LEU A 31 -3.66 3.70 5.96
N GLN A 32 -4.60 2.94 5.41
CA GLN A 32 -4.38 1.61 4.87
C GLN A 32 -4.62 1.57 3.36
N LYS A 33 -3.85 0.74 2.67
CA LYS A 33 -3.91 0.51 1.22
C LYS A 33 -4.42 -0.90 0.96
N ARG A 34 -5.26 -1.07 -0.07
CA ARG A 34 -5.74 -2.38 -0.51
C ARG A 34 -4.73 -3.07 -1.40
N CYS A 35 -4.40 -4.33 -1.13
CA CYS A 35 -3.69 -5.17 -2.07
C CYS A 35 -4.69 -5.79 -3.06
N PRO A 36 -4.53 -5.66 -4.38
CA PRO A 36 -5.42 -6.31 -5.34
C PRO A 36 -5.16 -7.81 -5.50
N CYS A 37 -4.08 -8.35 -4.92
CA CYS A 37 -3.75 -9.76 -5.03
C CYS A 37 -4.35 -10.60 -3.90
N CYS A 38 -4.24 -10.16 -2.64
CA CYS A 38 -4.88 -10.82 -1.51
C CYS A 38 -6.19 -10.15 -1.07
N GLU A 39 -6.55 -9.02 -1.69
CA GLU A 39 -7.78 -8.25 -1.43
C GLU A 39 -7.91 -7.66 -0.02
N GLU A 40 -6.88 -7.83 0.82
CA GLU A 40 -6.77 -7.29 2.16
C GLU A 40 -6.25 -5.85 2.17
N PHE A 41 -6.56 -5.16 3.27
CA PHE A 41 -6.06 -3.83 3.55
C PHE A 41 -4.92 -3.92 4.56
N TRP A 42 -3.80 -3.29 4.21
CA TRP A 42 -2.61 -3.23 5.04
C TRP A 42 -2.23 -1.78 5.28
N PRO A 43 -1.65 -1.46 6.45
CA PRO A 43 -1.23 -0.09 6.71
C PRO A 43 -0.26 0.38 5.62
N GLN A 44 -0.41 1.65 5.21
CA GLN A 44 0.32 2.22 4.09
C GLN A 44 1.73 2.65 4.54
N ASP A 45 2.50 1.69 5.01
CA ASP A 45 3.85 1.87 5.52
C ASP A 45 4.84 0.90 4.84
N THR A 46 6.12 1.14 5.07
CA THR A 46 7.20 0.39 4.43
C THR A 46 7.48 -0.98 5.05
N LEU A 47 6.77 -1.40 6.11
CA LEU A 47 6.82 -2.76 6.64
C LEU A 47 6.04 -3.71 5.73
N PHE A 48 4.82 -3.34 5.33
CA PHE A 48 3.94 -4.18 4.49
C PHE A 48 4.14 -3.94 2.99
N TRP A 49 4.63 -2.76 2.59
CA TRP A 49 4.80 -2.37 1.20
C TRP A 49 6.26 -2.11 0.84
N SER A 50 6.64 -2.51 -0.37
CA SER A 50 7.95 -2.15 -0.93
C SER A 50 7.87 -0.75 -1.54
N LEU A 51 8.95 0.03 -1.44
CA LEU A 51 9.03 1.33 -2.11
C LEU A 51 8.98 1.17 -3.64
N SER A 52 8.29 2.08 -4.31
CA SER A 52 8.17 2.15 -5.76
C SER A 52 8.11 3.61 -6.22
N PRO A 53 9.18 4.16 -6.82
CA PRO A 53 9.18 5.54 -7.33
C PRO A 53 8.26 5.73 -8.55
N ARG A 54 7.78 4.63 -9.15
CA ARG A 54 6.87 4.66 -10.31
C ARG A 54 5.42 4.88 -9.90
N GLU A 55 5.06 4.47 -8.69
CA GLU A 55 3.69 4.56 -8.22
C GLU A 55 3.43 5.94 -7.62
N ALA A 56 2.22 6.45 -7.83
CA ALA A 56 1.84 7.80 -7.38
C ALA A 56 1.88 7.98 -5.86
N ASP A 57 1.84 6.87 -5.10
CA ASP A 57 1.97 6.82 -3.65
C ASP A 57 3.34 6.36 -3.15
N GLY A 58 4.32 6.21 -4.04
CA GLY A 58 5.67 5.80 -3.66
C GLY A 58 5.81 4.35 -3.20
N LEU A 59 4.76 3.54 -3.26
CA LEU A 59 4.72 2.15 -2.78
C LEU A 59 4.16 1.21 -3.85
N GLN A 60 4.67 -0.02 -3.88
CA GLN A 60 4.24 -1.07 -4.80
C GLN A 60 2.74 -1.35 -4.73
N THR A 61 2.15 -1.83 -5.82
CA THR A 61 0.72 -2.15 -5.91
C THR A 61 0.35 -3.43 -5.16
N TRP A 62 1.29 -4.37 -4.98
CA TRP A 62 1.08 -5.60 -4.22
C TRP A 62 1.79 -5.54 -2.86
N CYS A 63 1.23 -6.18 -1.83
CA CYS A 63 1.90 -6.28 -0.54
C CYS A 63 3.16 -7.14 -0.68
N LYS A 64 4.11 -7.00 0.25
CA LYS A 64 5.36 -7.77 0.21
C LYS A 64 5.13 -9.28 0.19
N ALA A 65 4.13 -9.77 0.93
CA ALA A 65 3.79 -11.19 0.95
C ALA A 65 3.43 -11.71 -0.44
N CYS A 66 2.49 -11.06 -1.14
CA CYS A 66 2.12 -11.40 -2.51
C CYS A 66 3.29 -11.25 -3.50
N GLN A 67 4.14 -10.24 -3.32
CA GLN A 67 5.35 -10.09 -4.15
C GLN A 67 6.32 -11.26 -3.95
N LEU A 68 6.49 -11.75 -2.73
CA LEU A 68 7.36 -12.89 -2.43
C LEU A 68 6.79 -14.18 -3.01
N ASP A 69 5.49 -14.42 -2.84
CA ASP A 69 4.81 -15.57 -3.40
C ASP A 69 4.95 -15.62 -4.93
N TYR A 70 4.69 -14.49 -5.61
CA TYR A 70 4.88 -14.36 -7.06
C TYR A 70 6.33 -14.60 -7.49
N LYS A 71 7.31 -14.10 -6.73
CA LYS A 71 8.73 -14.37 -7.01
C LYS A 71 9.08 -15.85 -6.83
N GLN A 72 8.48 -16.52 -5.86
CA GLN A 72 8.73 -17.92 -5.58
C GLN A 72 8.12 -18.81 -6.67
N SER A 73 6.88 -18.54 -7.10
CA SER A 73 6.24 -19.28 -8.19
C SER A 73 7.01 -19.17 -9.51
N ARG A 74 7.61 -18.00 -9.80
CA ARG A 74 8.48 -17.78 -10.97
C ARG A 74 9.82 -18.53 -10.92
N LYS A 75 10.30 -18.93 -9.74
CA LYS A 75 11.53 -19.72 -9.60
C LYS A 75 11.30 -21.23 -9.73
N SER A 76 10.05 -21.66 -9.57
CA SER A 76 9.65 -23.06 -9.61
C SER A 76 9.08 -23.50 -10.97
N ALA A 77 9.06 -22.59 -11.95
CA ALA A 77 8.65 -22.83 -13.34
C ALA A 77 9.86 -22.72 -14.28
#